data_AF-C1E4Z8-F1
#
_entry.id   AF-C1E4Z8-F1
#
_cell.length_a   1.000
_cell.length_b   1.000
_cell.length_c   1.000
_cell.angle_alpha   90.00
_cell.angle_beta   90.00
_cell.angle_gamma   90.00
#
_symmetry.space_group_name_H-M   'P 1'
#
loop_
_entity.id
_entity.type
_entity.pdbx_description
1 polymer ?
#
loop_
_entity_poly.entity_id
_entity_poly.type
_entity_poly.pdbx_seq_one_letter_code
_entity_poly.pdbx_strand_id
1 'polypeptide(L)'
;LVLLDRVTPRTFSFARGDVVYLRSPSNQDRWVTRRLVALEGDWVTRAADDDVTKVPRGHCWIERVEAGTGVDGDGRAVPLALLDARVSHVLWPPSEVGAV
;
A
#
# COMPACT_ATOMS: atom_id res chain seq x y z
N LEU A 1 6.90 -15.07 6.56
CA LEU A 1 7.36 -14.17 7.65
C LEU A 1 7.92 -12.92 6.99
N VAL A 2 7.64 -11.73 7.51
CA VAL A 2 8.15 -10.47 6.93
C VAL A 2 8.70 -9.55 8.02
N LEU A 3 9.65 -8.70 7.64
CA LEU A 3 10.22 -7.67 8.51
C LEU A 3 9.52 -6.33 8.28
N LEU A 4 8.91 -5.79 9.33
CA LEU A 4 8.20 -4.51 9.30
C LEU A 4 9.11 -3.37 9.75
N ASP A 5 9.29 -2.39 8.86
CA ASP A 5 9.92 -1.11 9.11
C ASP A 5 8.88 -0.09 9.60
N ARG A 6 8.95 0.21 10.91
CA ARG A 6 8.10 1.21 11.59
C ARG A 6 8.73 2.58 11.72
N VAL A 7 9.92 2.79 11.15
CA VAL A 7 10.57 4.11 11.12
C VAL A 7 10.01 4.91 9.94
N THR A 8 9.90 4.29 8.77
CA THR A 8 9.37 4.92 7.55
C THR A 8 8.03 5.66 7.74
N PRO A 9 7.01 5.08 8.42
CA PRO A 9 5.76 5.78 8.69
C PRO A 9 5.89 7.03 9.59
N ARG A 10 6.89 7.06 10.49
CA ARG A 10 7.11 8.21 11.39
C ARG A 10 7.73 9.40 10.67
N THR A 11 8.53 9.13 9.65
CA THR A 11 9.18 10.14 8.80
C THR A 11 8.39 10.45 7.54
N PHE A 12 7.27 9.74 7.30
CA PHE A 12 6.49 9.78 6.06
C PHE A 12 7.33 9.53 4.80
N SER A 13 8.44 8.81 4.93
CA SER A 13 9.42 8.60 3.86
C SER A 13 9.05 7.39 2.99
N PHE A 14 7.82 7.38 2.48
CA PHE A 14 7.33 6.33 1.60
C PHE A 14 7.70 6.58 0.15
N ALA A 15 7.86 5.50 -0.61
CA ALA A 15 8.12 5.52 -2.04
C ALA A 15 7.09 4.70 -2.82
N ARG A 16 6.90 5.05 -4.10
CA ARG A 16 6.10 4.22 -5.02
C ARG A 16 6.73 2.83 -5.10
N GLY A 17 5.89 1.81 -5.07
CA GLY A 17 6.29 0.41 -5.06
C GLY A 17 6.38 -0.21 -3.68
N ASP A 18 6.48 0.61 -2.60
CA ASP A 18 6.54 0.12 -1.22
C ASP A 18 5.33 -0.77 -0.92
N VAL A 19 5.59 -1.88 -0.23
CA VAL A 19 4.53 -2.70 0.35
C VAL A 19 4.27 -2.21 1.77
N VAL A 20 3.03 -1.87 2.06
CA VAL A 20 2.62 -1.22 3.30
C VAL A 20 1.67 -2.11 4.09
N TYR A 21 1.78 -2.02 5.40
CA TYR A 21 0.95 -2.72 6.37
C TYR A 21 0.09 -1.70 7.12
N LEU A 22 -1.23 -1.92 7.12
CA LEU A 22 -2.20 -0.99 7.71
C LEU A 22 -3.42 -1.73 8.24
N ARG A 23 -4.18 -1.08 9.13
CA ARG A 23 -5.52 -1.56 9.47
C ARG A 23 -6.45 -1.33 8.30
N SER A 24 -7.32 -2.31 8.02
CA SER A 24 -8.30 -2.18 6.95
C SER A 24 -9.26 -1.02 7.28
N PRO A 25 -9.41 -0.02 6.38
CA PRO A 25 -10.34 1.08 6.59
C PRO A 25 -11.79 0.60 6.75
N SER A 26 -12.11 -0.56 6.15
CA SER A 26 -13.45 -1.15 6.16
C SER A 26 -13.70 -2.08 7.34
N ASN A 27 -12.65 -2.57 8.02
CA ASN A 27 -12.75 -3.39 9.23
C ASN A 27 -11.50 -3.21 10.10
N GLN A 28 -11.63 -2.47 11.19
CA GLN A 28 -10.49 -2.09 12.03
C GLN A 28 -9.86 -3.24 12.82
N ASP A 29 -10.54 -4.39 12.92
CA ASP A 29 -10.02 -5.60 13.56
C ASP A 29 -9.10 -6.41 12.64
N ARG A 30 -9.04 -6.03 11.35
CA ARG A 30 -8.22 -6.72 10.35
C ARG A 30 -7.05 -5.87 9.89
N TRP A 31 -5.88 -6.46 9.92
CA TRP A 31 -4.70 -5.92 9.28
C TRP A 31 -4.56 -6.42 7.86
N VAL A 32 -4.11 -5.54 6.98
CA VAL A 32 -3.95 -5.84 5.56
C VAL A 32 -2.61 -5.34 5.04
N THR A 33 -2.09 -6.06 4.06
CA THR A 33 -0.94 -5.64 3.27
C THR A 33 -1.44 -5.13 1.92
N ARG A 34 -0.89 -4.00 1.49
CA ARG A 34 -1.22 -3.34 0.22
C ARG A 34 0.05 -2.80 -0.43
N ARG A 35 0.01 -2.56 -1.73
CA ARG A 35 1.10 -1.94 -2.49
C ARG A 35 0.81 -0.47 -2.69
N LEU A 36 1.75 0.40 -2.34
CA LEU A 36 1.68 1.83 -2.61
C LEU A 36 2.04 2.06 -4.07
N VAL A 37 1.07 2.51 -4.86
CA VAL A 37 1.25 2.71 -6.31
C VAL A 37 1.55 4.17 -6.63
N ALA A 38 0.95 5.09 -5.89
CA ALA A 38 1.10 6.52 -6.14
C ALA A 38 1.09 7.35 -4.84
N LEU A 39 1.73 8.52 -4.89
CA LEU A 39 1.83 9.46 -3.78
C LEU A 39 1.08 10.75 -4.10
N GLU A 40 1.03 11.68 -3.14
CA GLU A 40 0.39 12.97 -3.33
C GLU A 40 0.80 13.66 -4.63
N GLY A 41 -0.19 14.20 -5.35
CA GLY A 41 0.05 14.90 -6.61
C GLY A 41 0.08 14.01 -7.86
N ASP A 42 0.19 12.69 -7.69
CA ASP A 42 0.16 11.75 -8.81
C ASP A 42 -1.24 11.58 -9.38
N TRP A 43 -1.30 11.14 -10.63
CA TRP A 43 -2.53 10.75 -11.32
C TRP A 43 -2.61 9.23 -11.42
N VAL A 44 -3.76 8.67 -11.08
CA VAL A 44 -4.04 7.24 -11.13
C VAL A 44 -5.35 6.99 -11.86
N THR A 45 -5.38 5.94 -12.67
CA THR A 45 -6.61 5.45 -13.30
C THR A 45 -7.25 4.41 -12.40
N ARG A 46 -8.50 4.65 -12.00
CA ARG A 46 -9.24 3.70 -11.17
C ARG A 46 -9.74 2.56 -12.04
N ALA A 47 -9.39 1.33 -11.67
CA ALA A 47 -9.80 0.14 -12.40
C ALA A 47 -11.32 -0.16 -12.37
N ALA A 48 -12.09 0.52 -11.52
CA ALA A 48 -13.53 0.30 -11.39
C ALA A 48 -14.36 0.99 -12.49
N ASP A 49 -13.91 2.16 -12.96
CA ASP A 49 -14.65 3.05 -13.87
C ASP A 49 -13.77 3.71 -14.94
N ASP A 50 -12.48 3.36 -14.99
CA ASP A 50 -11.45 3.96 -15.84
C ASP A 50 -11.30 5.49 -15.65
N ASP A 51 -11.80 6.04 -14.53
CA ASP A 51 -11.67 7.46 -14.22
C ASP A 51 -10.25 7.80 -13.76
N VAL A 52 -9.79 8.98 -14.14
CA VAL A 52 -8.45 9.48 -13.80
C VAL A 52 -8.57 10.45 -12.66
N THR A 53 -8.03 10.06 -11.50
CA THR A 53 -8.09 10.86 -10.28
C THR A 53 -6.70 11.25 -9.80
N LYS A 54 -6.60 12.43 -9.19
CA LYS A 54 -5.36 12.92 -8.60
C LYS A 54 -5.31 12.54 -7.13
N VAL A 55 -4.18 12.00 -6.68
CA VAL A 55 -3.97 11.64 -5.28
C VAL A 55 -3.92 12.93 -4.43
N PRO A 56 -4.80 13.08 -3.42
CA PRO A 56 -4.83 14.26 -2.57
C PRO A 56 -3.55 14.44 -1.75
N ARG A 57 -3.31 15.66 -1.26
CA ARG A 57 -2.20 15.97 -0.35
C ARG A 57 -2.27 15.10 0.91
N GLY A 58 -1.12 14.60 1.36
CA GLY A 58 -1.01 13.74 2.54
C GLY A 58 -1.63 12.34 2.39
N HIS A 59 -2.04 11.96 1.17
CA HIS A 59 -2.57 10.64 0.86
C HIS A 59 -1.63 9.87 -0.06
N CYS A 60 -1.82 8.56 -0.10
CA CYS A 60 -1.26 7.69 -1.12
C CYS A 60 -2.36 6.83 -1.73
N TRP A 61 -2.13 6.38 -2.96
CA TRP A 61 -2.97 5.36 -3.59
C TRP A 61 -2.38 3.99 -3.31
N ILE A 62 -3.21 3.11 -2.75
CA ILE A 62 -2.82 1.74 -2.43
C ILE A 62 -3.69 0.74 -3.18
N GLU A 63 -3.09 -0.37 -3.60
CA GLU A 63 -3.74 -1.46 -4.32
C GLU A 63 -3.43 -2.80 -3.66
N ARG A 64 -4.18 -3.86 -3.98
CA ARG A 64 -3.82 -5.21 -3.53
C ARG A 64 -2.46 -5.62 -4.11
N VAL A 65 -1.69 -6.35 -3.31
CA VAL A 65 -0.35 -6.83 -3.71
C VAL A 65 -0.44 -7.82 -4.88
N GLU A 66 -1.46 -8.68 -4.87
CA GLU A 66 -1.85 -9.46 -6.04
C GLU A 66 -2.84 -8.62 -6.84
N ALA A 67 -2.42 -8.22 -8.05
CA ALA A 67 -3.30 -7.61 -9.03
C ALA A 67 -4.43 -8.61 -9.34
N GLY A 68 -5.58 -8.41 -8.70
CA GLY A 68 -6.71 -9.32 -8.88
C GLY A 68 -7.21 -9.20 -10.31
N THR A 69 -7.21 -10.30 -11.04
CA THR A 69 -7.92 -10.53 -12.30
C THR A 69 -9.46 -10.48 -12.16
N GLY A 70 -9.96 -9.85 -11.09
CA GLY A 70 -11.37 -9.73 -10.75
C GLY A 70 -11.84 -8.28 -10.86
N VAL A 71 -13.13 -8.14 -11.18
CA VAL A 71 -13.86 -6.90 -11.51
C VAL A 71 -13.72 -5.76 -10.48
N ASP A 72 -13.31 -6.06 -9.24
CA ASP A 72 -13.12 -5.05 -8.20
C ASP A 72 -11.64 -4.73 -7.98
N GLY A 73 -11.11 -3.82 -8.80
CA GLY A 73 -9.86 -3.14 -8.52
C GLY A 73 -9.97 -2.33 -7.23
N ASP A 74 -9.59 -2.93 -6.09
CA ASP A 74 -9.62 -2.35 -4.74
C ASP A 74 -8.49 -1.31 -4.53
N GLY A 75 -8.29 -0.45 -5.53
CA GLY A 75 -7.44 0.71 -5.47
C GLY A 75 -8.17 1.84 -4.76
N ARG A 76 -7.53 2.45 -3.76
CA ARG A 76 -8.12 3.58 -3.04
C ARG A 76 -7.07 4.54 -2.50
N ALA A 77 -7.46 5.80 -2.36
CA ALA A 77 -6.67 6.79 -1.66
C ALA A 77 -6.83 6.60 -0.14
N VAL A 78 -5.72 6.56 0.59
CA VAL A 78 -5.71 6.53 2.07
C VAL A 78 -4.74 7.59 2.61
N PRO A 79 -4.99 8.14 3.81
CA PRO A 79 -4.02 9.01 4.46
C PRO A 79 -2.72 8.25 4.75
N LEU A 80 -1.56 8.88 4.49
CA LEU A 80 -0.26 8.28 4.82
C LEU A 80 -0.13 7.94 6.32
N ALA A 81 -0.80 8.70 7.18
CA ALA A 81 -0.84 8.48 8.62
C ALA A 81 -1.59 7.20 9.04
N LEU A 82 -2.35 6.56 8.14
CA LEU A 82 -3.02 5.28 8.40
C LEU A 82 -2.06 4.09 8.28
N LEU A 83 -0.90 4.28 7.64
CA LEU A 83 0.09 3.23 7.42
C LEU A 83 0.86 2.94 8.72
N ASP A 84 0.87 1.70 9.18
CA ASP A 84 1.56 1.28 10.42
C ASP A 84 3.03 0.93 10.19
N ALA A 85 3.33 0.31 9.05
CA ALA A 85 4.67 -0.11 8.69
C ALA A 85 4.86 -0.24 7.18
N ARG A 86 6.11 -0.15 6.74
CA ARG A 86 6.55 -0.65 5.43
C ARG A 86 7.09 -2.07 5.59
N VAL A 87 6.77 -2.96 4.67
CA VAL A 87 7.39 -4.27 4.57
C VAL A 87 8.75 -4.11 3.91
N SER A 88 9.82 -4.36 4.66
CA SER A 88 11.19 -4.17 4.17
C SER A 88 11.80 -5.43 3.57
N HIS A 89 11.50 -6.60 4.16
CA HIS A 89 12.09 -7.87 3.75
C HIS A 89 11.09 -9.02 3.93
N VAL A 90 11.17 -10.00 3.04
CA VAL A 90 10.59 -11.33 3.23
C VAL A 90 11.63 -12.20 3.92
N LEU A 91 11.24 -12.90 4.98
CA LEU A 91 12.12 -13.75 5.79
C LEU A 91 11.76 -15.25 5.69
N TRP A 92 10.58 -15.57 5.17
CA TRP A 92 10.13 -16.94 4.97
C TRP A 92 9.05 -17.01 3.88
N PRO A 93 9.09 -18.00 2.96
CA PRO A 93 10.00 -19.17 2.95
C PRO A 93 11.47 -18.83 2.68
N PRO A 94 12.45 -19.66 3.10
CA PRO A 94 13.88 -19.36 2.93
C PRO A 94 14.28 -19.12 1.47
N SER A 95 13.57 -19.75 0.54
CA SER A 95 13.74 -19.58 -0.91
C SER A 95 13.36 -18.18 -1.42
N GLU A 96 12.61 -17.41 -0.65
CA GLU A 96 12.11 -16.08 -0.99
C GLU A 96 12.72 -14.98 -0.11
N VAL A 97 13.76 -15.30 0.68
CA VAL A 97 14.39 -14.32 1.56
C VAL A 97 15.04 -13.21 0.73
N GLY A 98 14.63 -11.98 0.97
CA GLY A 98 15.11 -10.83 0.21
C GLY A 98 14.46 -9.52 0.64
N ALA A 99 15.02 -8.42 0.16
CA ALA A 99 14.37 -7.11 0.25
C ALA A 99 13.15 -7.06 -0.67
N VAL A 100 12.13 -6.30 -0.26
CA VAL A 100 10.90 -6.06 -1.02
C VAL A 100 11.04 -4.84 -1.92
#